data_AF-A0A0Q4XB66-F1
#
_entry.id   AF-A0A0Q4XB66-F1
#
_cell.length_a   1.000
_cell.length_b   1.000
_cell.length_c   1.000
_cell.angle_alpha   90.00
_cell.angle_beta   90.00
_cell.angle_gamma   90.00
#
_symmetry.space_group_name_H-M   'P 1'
#
loop_
_entity.id
_entity.type
_entity.pdbx_description
1 polymer ?
#
loop_
_entity_poly.entity_id
_entity_poly.type
_entity_poly.pdbx_seq_one_letter_code
_entity_poly.pdbx_strand_id
1 'polypeptide(L)'
;MFLKFTAPLLLAATLATPALAQTTTRPPTMLIHGNYCGPGNNAPLPPIDALDAACARHDACTPDGGLPSKACNLRLQREAEVISRSPRQPDDIRSLAGLISVGASMMLADTGSRSTPDVTAVPVSHNIVSPEAQRDPTARTLPADEDGEAAE
;
A
#
# COMPACT_ATOMS: atom_id res chain seq x y z
N MET A 1 58.13 -40.36 5.83
CA MET A 1 58.14 -38.94 5.37
C MET A 1 56.72 -38.54 5.00
N PHE A 2 55.82 -38.35 5.97
CA PHE A 2 54.39 -38.07 5.71
C PHE A 2 53.86 -36.84 6.47
N LEU A 3 54.75 -36.05 7.10
CA LEU A 3 54.39 -34.94 7.98
C LEU A 3 54.56 -33.56 7.30
N LYS A 4 54.16 -33.42 6.03
CA LYS A 4 54.34 -32.16 5.27
C LYS A 4 53.11 -31.67 4.49
N PHE A 5 52.00 -32.42 4.49
CA PHE A 5 50.81 -32.04 3.71
C PHE A 5 49.52 -31.85 4.53
N THR A 6 49.60 -31.80 5.86
CA THR A 6 48.42 -31.50 6.70
C THR A 6 48.15 -30.01 6.87
N ALA A 7 49.15 -29.15 6.59
CA ALA A 7 49.04 -27.70 6.77
C ALA A 7 48.14 -26.95 5.75
N PRO A 8 48.12 -27.26 4.43
CA PRO A 8 47.34 -26.46 3.49
C PRO A 8 45.85 -26.87 3.45
N LEU A 9 45.52 -28.10 3.85
CA LEU A 9 44.14 -28.59 3.86
C LEU A 9 43.31 -27.97 5.00
N LEU A 10 43.94 -27.71 6.15
CA LEU A 10 43.31 -27.00 7.26
C LEU A 10 43.07 -25.51 6.97
N LEU A 11 43.87 -24.89 6.09
CA LEU A 11 43.73 -23.48 5.72
C LEU A 11 42.61 -23.21 4.70
N ALA A 12 42.28 -24.19 3.85
CA ALA A 12 41.18 -24.06 2.88
C ALA A 12 39.79 -24.25 3.51
N ALA A 13 39.71 -24.96 4.64
CA ALA A 13 38.45 -25.23 5.34
C ALA A 13 37.91 -24.04 6.15
N THR A 14 38.70 -22.98 6.38
CA THR A 14 38.30 -21.82 7.20
C THR A 14 37.75 -20.64 6.39
N LEU A 15 37.80 -20.68 5.06
CA LEU A 15 37.33 -19.59 4.19
C LEU A 15 35.87 -19.75 3.74
N ALA A 16 35.25 -20.91 3.97
CA ALA A 16 33.86 -21.18 3.58
C ALA A 16 32.81 -20.76 4.64
N THR A 17 33.23 -20.26 5.80
CA THR A 17 32.35 -20.03 6.95
C THR A 17 31.66 -18.66 7.09
N PRO A 18 31.94 -17.56 6.36
CA PRO A 18 31.27 -16.29 6.67
C PRO A 18 29.85 -16.16 6.08
N ALA A 19 29.32 -17.16 5.36
CA ALA A 19 28.00 -17.06 4.73
C ALA A 19 26.80 -17.20 5.70
N LEU A 20 26.98 -17.84 6.86
CA LEU A 20 25.90 -18.07 7.84
C LEU A 20 25.76 -16.95 8.88
N ALA A 21 26.64 -15.93 8.85
CA ALA A 21 26.63 -14.80 9.76
C ALA A 21 26.01 -13.53 9.14
N GLN A 22 25.28 -13.65 8.03
CA GLN A 22 24.45 -12.56 7.53
C GLN A 22 23.30 -12.33 8.51
N THR A 23 23.59 -11.58 9.57
CA THR A 23 22.59 -10.89 10.35
C THR A 23 21.86 -10.01 9.37
N THR A 24 20.66 -10.42 8.96
CA THR A 24 19.75 -9.51 8.30
C THR A 24 19.51 -8.42 9.32
N THR A 25 20.17 -7.26 9.16
CA THR A 25 19.88 -6.09 10.00
C THR A 25 18.51 -5.61 9.57
N ARG A 26 17.47 -6.28 10.08
CA ARG A 26 16.11 -5.82 9.91
C ARG A 26 16.03 -4.48 10.64
N PRO A 27 15.60 -3.39 9.97
CA PRO A 27 15.39 -2.13 10.67
C PRO A 27 14.43 -2.35 11.85
N PRO A 28 14.61 -1.61 12.96
CA PRO A 28 13.75 -1.75 14.13
C PRO A 28 12.28 -1.54 13.76
N THR A 29 11.41 -2.38 14.30
CA THR A 29 9.97 -2.28 14.07
C THR A 29 9.38 -1.17 14.95
N MET A 30 8.52 -0.35 14.37
CA MET A 30 7.81 0.73 15.07
C MET A 30 6.31 0.52 14.89
N LEU A 31 5.78 -0.46 15.62
CA LEU A 31 4.39 -0.86 15.48
C LEU A 31 3.49 0.00 16.37
N ILE A 32 2.45 0.55 15.76
CA ILE A 32 1.37 1.25 16.45
C ILE A 32 0.36 0.22 16.99
N HIS A 33 0.24 -0.92 16.30
CA HIS A 33 -0.69 -1.98 16.67
C HIS A 33 -0.28 -3.34 16.10
N GLY A 34 -0.56 -4.39 16.85
CA GLY A 34 -0.39 -5.77 16.44
C GLY A 34 1.02 -6.11 15.96
N ASN A 35 1.10 -6.90 14.90
CA ASN A 35 2.33 -7.40 14.32
C ASN A 35 2.73 -6.67 13.04
N TYR A 36 1.83 -5.89 12.42
CA TYR A 36 2.01 -5.37 11.07
C TYR A 36 1.67 -3.88 10.90
N CYS A 37 0.98 -3.24 11.84
CA CYS A 37 0.60 -1.83 11.65
C CYS A 37 1.74 -0.88 12.07
N GLY A 38 2.66 -0.58 11.15
CA GLY A 38 3.72 0.42 11.32
C GLY A 38 4.93 0.19 10.41
N PRO A 39 6.01 0.98 10.50
CA PRO A 39 7.26 0.68 9.82
C PRO A 39 7.88 -0.64 10.30
N GLY A 40 8.16 -1.55 9.34
CA GLY A 40 8.57 -2.92 9.62
C GLY A 40 7.39 -3.80 10.09
N ASN A 41 7.66 -5.06 10.43
CA ASN A 41 6.64 -5.96 10.99
C ASN A 41 7.29 -7.14 11.73
N ASN A 42 6.46 -7.94 12.41
CA ASN A 42 6.87 -9.12 13.16
C ASN A 42 6.61 -10.43 12.38
N ALA A 43 6.56 -10.40 11.04
CA ALA A 43 6.44 -11.62 10.26
C ALA A 43 7.52 -12.64 10.68
N PRO A 44 7.17 -13.93 10.81
CA PRO A 44 5.96 -14.58 10.31
C PRO A 44 4.80 -14.72 11.34
N LEU A 45 4.76 -13.93 12.42
CA LEU A 45 3.66 -14.03 13.39
C LEU A 45 2.29 -13.78 12.73
N PRO A 46 1.22 -14.50 13.12
CA PRO A 46 -0.10 -14.26 12.55
C PRO A 46 -0.63 -12.88 12.97
N PRO A 47 -1.49 -12.25 12.14
CA PRO A 47 -2.20 -11.05 12.57
C PRO A 47 -3.11 -11.33 13.77
N ILE A 48 -3.20 -10.39 14.71
CA ILE A 48 -3.95 -10.59 15.95
C ILE A 48 -5.43 -10.18 15.87
N ASP A 49 -5.79 -9.36 14.87
CA ASP A 49 -7.17 -8.96 14.58
C ASP A 49 -7.37 -8.55 13.11
N ALA A 50 -8.57 -8.07 12.77
CA ALA A 50 -8.92 -7.67 11.42
C ALA A 50 -8.11 -6.47 10.89
N LEU A 51 -7.74 -5.52 11.76
CA LEU A 51 -6.94 -4.35 11.37
C LEU A 51 -5.50 -4.75 11.12
N ASP A 52 -4.92 -5.54 12.04
CA ASP A 52 -3.59 -6.10 11.87
C ASP A 52 -3.50 -6.98 10.61
N ALA A 53 -4.58 -7.70 10.26
CA ALA A 53 -4.64 -8.47 9.02
C ALA A 53 -4.68 -7.59 7.76
N ALA A 54 -5.28 -6.39 7.83
CA ALA A 54 -5.22 -5.42 6.74
C ALA A 54 -3.81 -4.85 6.58
N CYS A 55 -3.14 -4.52 7.68
CA CYS A 55 -1.74 -4.10 7.68
C CYS A 55 -0.82 -5.19 7.12
N ALA A 56 -1.02 -6.46 7.50
CA ALA A 56 -0.23 -7.58 6.95
C ALA A 56 -0.35 -7.73 5.43
N ARG A 57 -1.56 -7.51 4.88
CA ARG A 57 -1.77 -7.50 3.41
C ARG A 57 -1.12 -6.30 2.72
N HIS A 58 -1.05 -5.16 3.41
CA HIS A 58 -0.35 -3.96 2.92
C HIS A 58 1.16 -4.17 2.87
N ASP A 59 1.75 -4.75 3.92
CA ASP A 59 3.16 -5.11 3.93
C ASP A 59 3.52 -6.11 2.83
N ALA A 60 2.68 -7.14 2.64
CA ALA A 60 2.85 -8.11 1.56
C ALA A 60 2.70 -7.50 0.16
N CYS A 61 2.02 -6.35 0.04
CA CYS A 61 1.93 -5.58 -1.21
C CYS A 61 3.27 -4.89 -1.56
N THR A 62 4.20 -4.82 -0.61
CA THR A 62 5.51 -4.14 -0.73
C THR A 62 6.66 -5.12 -0.42
N PRO A 63 6.85 -6.18 -1.22
CA PRO A 63 7.71 -7.32 -0.87
C PRO A 63 9.19 -6.99 -0.71
N ASP A 64 9.67 -5.91 -1.32
CA ASP A 64 11.10 -5.53 -1.30
C ASP A 64 11.49 -4.67 -0.08
N GLY A 65 10.57 -4.44 0.87
CA GLY A 65 10.81 -3.56 2.02
C GLY A 65 10.97 -2.08 1.64
N GLY A 66 10.63 -1.72 0.39
CA GLY A 66 10.59 -0.36 -0.12
C GLY A 66 9.39 0.44 0.40
N LEU A 67 9.17 1.62 -0.17
CA LEU A 67 7.98 2.41 0.13
C LEU A 67 6.74 1.78 -0.54
N PRO A 68 5.58 1.76 0.15
CA PRO A 68 4.37 1.20 -0.42
C PRO A 68 3.88 2.06 -1.59
N SER A 69 3.47 1.39 -2.67
CA SER A 69 2.90 2.09 -3.84
C SER A 69 1.57 2.77 -3.48
N LYS A 70 1.17 3.76 -4.28
CA LYS A 70 -0.16 4.39 -4.20
C LYS A 70 -1.30 3.35 -4.22
N ALA A 71 -1.18 2.30 -5.03
CA ALA A 71 -2.19 1.25 -5.10
C ALA A 71 -2.27 0.44 -3.80
N CYS A 72 -1.13 0.13 -3.18
CA CYS A 72 -1.08 -0.52 -1.87
C CYS A 72 -1.72 0.38 -0.80
N ASN A 73 -1.40 1.67 -0.77
CA ASN A 73 -1.95 2.62 0.21
C ASN A 73 -3.47 2.79 0.06
N LEU A 74 -3.99 2.89 -1.18
CA LEU A 74 -5.43 2.94 -1.44
C LEU A 74 -6.15 1.66 -1.02
N ARG A 75 -5.50 0.49 -1.14
CA ARG A 75 -6.05 -0.77 -0.66
C ARG A 75 -6.15 -0.76 0.87
N LEU A 76 -5.07 -0.38 1.56
CA LEU A 76 -5.07 -0.29 3.02
C LEU A 76 -6.15 0.69 3.52
N GLN A 77 -6.27 1.87 2.89
CA GLN A 77 -7.30 2.84 3.21
C GLN A 77 -8.71 2.21 3.17
N ARG A 78 -9.08 1.58 2.05
CA ARG A 78 -10.41 0.97 1.90
C ARG A 78 -10.68 -0.13 2.92
N GLU A 79 -9.70 -1.00 3.17
CA GLU A 79 -9.85 -2.10 4.12
C GLU A 79 -10.02 -1.55 5.56
N ALA A 80 -9.20 -0.58 5.96
CA ALA A 80 -9.27 0.05 7.27
C ALA A 80 -10.59 0.86 7.46
N GLU A 81 -11.10 1.49 6.41
CA GLU A 81 -12.38 2.21 6.44
C GLU A 81 -13.59 1.29 6.66
N VAL A 82 -13.56 0.07 6.09
CA VAL A 82 -14.60 -0.93 6.36
C VAL A 82 -14.54 -1.39 7.82
N ILE A 83 -13.34 -1.57 8.36
CA ILE A 83 -13.13 -1.99 9.75
C ILE A 83 -13.60 -0.91 10.73
N SER A 84 -13.30 0.37 10.47
CA SER A 84 -13.70 1.49 11.34
C SER A 84 -15.23 1.65 11.46
N ARG A 85 -15.96 1.29 10.40
CA ARG A 85 -17.43 1.32 10.36
C ARG A 85 -18.10 0.03 10.86
N SER A 86 -17.34 -1.02 11.18
CA SER A 86 -17.90 -2.31 11.58
C SER A 86 -18.31 -2.33 13.05
N PRO A 87 -19.59 -2.55 13.39
CA PRO A 87 -20.04 -2.67 14.79
C PRO A 87 -19.59 -3.98 15.45
N ARG A 88 -18.97 -4.90 14.68
CA ARG A 88 -18.41 -6.15 15.21
C ARG A 88 -17.02 -5.96 15.82
N GLN A 89 -16.39 -4.82 15.58
CA GLN A 89 -15.06 -4.51 16.07
C GLN A 89 -15.13 -3.72 17.38
N PRO A 90 -14.19 -3.96 18.32
CA PRO A 90 -14.01 -3.12 19.50
C PRO A 90 -13.80 -1.64 19.14
N ASP A 91 -14.25 -0.72 19.98
CA ASP A 91 -14.23 0.73 19.68
C ASP A 91 -12.82 1.31 19.52
N ASP A 92 -11.84 0.78 20.24
CA ASP A 92 -10.41 1.11 20.09
C ASP A 92 -9.90 0.69 18.70
N ILE A 93 -10.22 -0.53 18.26
CA ILE A 93 -9.86 -1.04 16.93
C ILE A 93 -10.55 -0.22 15.83
N ARG A 94 -11.81 0.16 16.02
CA ARG A 94 -12.53 1.01 15.06
C ARG A 94 -11.89 2.38 14.93
N SER A 95 -11.54 3.00 16.06
CA SER A 95 -10.90 4.32 16.11
C SER A 95 -9.52 4.28 15.46
N LEU A 96 -8.72 3.27 15.80
CA LEU A 96 -7.40 3.08 15.21
C LEU A 96 -7.48 2.80 13.71
N ALA A 97 -8.43 1.97 13.26
CA ALA A 97 -8.65 1.73 11.83
C ALA A 97 -9.03 3.04 11.09
N GLY A 98 -9.78 3.94 11.73
CA GLY A 98 -10.03 5.27 11.19
C GLY A 98 -8.74 6.09 11.00
N LEU A 99 -7.86 6.10 12.00
CA LEU A 99 -6.56 6.76 11.92
C LEU A 99 -5.69 6.16 10.79
N ILE A 100 -5.61 4.83 10.71
CA ILE A 100 -4.85 4.12 9.67
C ILE A 100 -5.41 4.42 8.27
N SER A 101 -6.74 4.48 8.13
CA SER A 101 -7.38 4.86 6.86
C SER A 101 -6.97 6.26 6.41
N VAL A 102 -7.05 7.25 7.32
CA VAL A 102 -6.63 8.63 7.03
C VAL A 102 -5.14 8.70 6.71
N GLY A 103 -4.28 8.06 7.51
CA GLY A 103 -2.84 8.01 7.27
C GLY A 103 -2.51 7.42 5.90
N ALA A 104 -3.12 6.29 5.54
CA ALA A 104 -2.95 5.65 4.24
C ALA A 104 -3.37 6.58 3.07
N SER A 105 -4.41 7.39 3.25
CA SER A 105 -4.85 8.38 2.25
C SER A 105 -3.90 9.58 2.10
N MET A 106 -3.11 9.90 3.13
CA MET A 106 -2.11 10.98 3.07
C MET A 106 -0.79 10.51 2.45
N MET A 107 -0.50 9.22 2.54
CA MET A 107 0.74 8.60 2.02
C MET A 107 0.65 8.21 0.53
N LEU A 108 -0.26 8.81 -0.24
CA LEU A 108 -0.47 8.50 -1.67
C LEU A 108 0.67 8.97 -2.61
N ALA A 109 1.89 9.11 -2.09
CA ALA A 109 3.06 9.58 -2.82
C ALA A 109 3.24 8.79 -4.12
N ASP A 110 3.19 9.53 -5.22
CA ASP A 110 3.59 9.10 -6.54
C ASP A 110 5.10 9.21 -6.60
N THR A 111 5.83 8.14 -6.30
CA THR A 111 7.11 7.94 -7.00
C THR A 111 6.73 7.37 -8.34
N GLY A 112 6.28 8.27 -9.22
CA GLY A 112 5.89 7.95 -10.58
C GLY A 112 6.88 6.94 -11.11
N SER A 113 6.34 5.76 -11.43
CA SER A 113 6.96 4.90 -12.41
C SER A 113 7.29 5.81 -13.58
N ARG A 114 8.57 6.14 -13.78
CA ARG A 114 9.07 6.44 -15.11
C ARG A 114 8.89 5.16 -15.92
N SER A 115 7.63 4.89 -16.28
CA SER A 115 7.33 4.18 -17.49
C SER A 115 7.83 5.10 -18.59
N THR A 116 9.06 4.85 -19.03
CA THR A 116 9.51 5.33 -20.33
C THR A 116 8.42 4.95 -21.33
N PRO A 117 7.84 5.87 -22.10
CA PRO A 117 6.99 5.46 -23.19
C PRO A 117 7.89 4.70 -24.16
N ASP A 118 7.67 3.39 -24.27
CA ASP A 118 8.16 2.62 -25.41
C ASP A 118 7.43 3.16 -26.63
N VAL A 119 8.09 4.04 -27.37
CA VAL A 119 7.58 4.64 -28.60
C VAL A 119 7.65 3.57 -29.68
N THR A 120 6.64 2.71 -29.73
CA THR A 120 6.26 1.97 -30.94
C THR A 120 4.75 1.90 -31.12
N ALA A 121 4.05 3.02 -30.93
CA ALA A 121 2.67 3.16 -31.39
C ALA A 121 2.67 3.61 -32.87
N VAL A 122 2.41 2.66 -33.78
CA VAL A 122 2.06 2.93 -35.17
C VAL A 122 0.77 3.77 -35.21
N PRO A 123 0.72 4.92 -35.90
CA PRO A 123 -0.49 5.73 -35.93
C PRO A 123 -1.53 5.06 -36.83
N VAL A 124 -2.61 4.56 -36.23
CA VAL A 124 -3.84 4.25 -36.96
C VAL A 124 -4.63 5.55 -37.10
N SER A 125 -4.73 6.04 -38.33
CA SER A 125 -5.52 7.22 -38.67
C SER A 125 -7.00 6.83 -38.75
N HIS A 126 -7.78 7.19 -37.73
CA HIS A 126 -9.24 7.16 -37.80
C HIS A 126 -9.75 8.58 -38.02
N ASN A 127 -10.14 8.88 -39.26
CA ASN A 127 -10.97 10.05 -39.55
C ASN A 127 -12.34 9.85 -38.91
N ILE A 128 -12.54 10.43 -37.71
CA ILE A 128 -13.86 10.56 -37.10
C ILE A 128 -14.36 11.96 -37.44
N VAL A 129 -15.33 12.00 -38.35
CA VAL A 129 -16.16 13.17 -38.61
C VAL A 129 -16.95 13.48 -37.34
N SER A 130 -16.79 14.69 -36.84
CA SER A 130 -17.52 15.25 -35.70
C SER A 130 -18.97 15.57 -36.10
N PRO A 131 -20.01 15.12 -35.38
CA PRO A 131 -21.34 15.71 -35.48
C PRO A 131 -21.56 16.65 -34.28
N GLU A 132 -21.15 17.91 -34.44
CA GLU A 132 -21.79 19.01 -33.72
C GLU A 132 -23.01 19.44 -34.52
N ALA A 133 -24.22 19.17 -34.01
CA ALA A 133 -25.41 20.03 -34.10
C ALA A 133 -26.67 19.19 -33.80
N GLN A 134 -27.15 19.24 -32.55
CA GLN A 134 -28.58 19.36 -32.28
C GLN A 134 -28.74 19.87 -30.84
N ARG A 135 -28.61 21.19 -30.66
CA ARG A 135 -29.19 21.86 -29.48
C ARG A 135 -30.69 21.92 -29.72
N ASP A 136 -31.46 21.25 -28.88
CA ASP A 136 -32.92 21.40 -28.81
C ASP A 136 -33.26 22.61 -27.91
N PRO A 137 -33.95 23.65 -28.41
CA PRO A 137 -34.25 24.86 -27.66
C PRO A 137 -35.69 24.87 -27.14
N THR A 138 -36.16 23.85 -26.42
CA THR A 138 -37.46 23.95 -25.74
C THR A 138 -37.61 23.02 -24.53
N ALA A 139 -37.25 23.51 -23.34
CA ALA A 139 -37.89 23.06 -22.10
C ALA A 139 -38.00 24.25 -21.15
N ARG A 140 -39.25 24.68 -20.92
CA ARG A 140 -39.65 25.87 -20.17
C ARG A 140 -39.42 25.70 -18.66
N THR A 141 -39.00 26.80 -18.07
CA THR A 141 -39.28 27.32 -16.72
C THR A 141 -40.64 26.92 -16.15
N LEU A 142 -40.71 26.72 -14.82
CA LEU A 142 -41.73 27.20 -13.86
C LEU A 142 -41.27 26.89 -12.41
N PRO A 143 -41.80 27.57 -11.36
CA PRO A 143 -40.99 28.38 -10.44
C PRO A 143 -40.90 27.84 -9.00
N ALA A 144 -40.19 28.63 -8.20
CA ALA A 144 -40.02 28.54 -6.76
C ALA A 144 -41.35 28.69 -5.99
N ASP A 145 -41.45 27.95 -4.88
CA ASP A 145 -42.25 28.33 -3.72
C ASP A 145 -41.31 28.39 -2.51
N GLU A 146 -41.24 29.59 -1.93
CA GLU A 146 -40.63 29.94 -0.65
C GLU A 146 -41.47 29.35 0.49
N ASP A 147 -40.82 28.96 1.59
CA ASP A 147 -41.36 29.13 2.94
C ASP A 147 -40.16 29.14 3.92
N GLY A 148 -39.92 30.30 4.52
CA GLY A 148 -38.97 30.45 5.61
C GLY A 148 -39.58 29.98 6.93
N GLU A 149 -38.72 29.59 7.86
CA GLU A 149 -39.05 29.64 9.29
C GLU A 149 -37.83 30.07 10.10
N ALA A 150 -38.05 31.07 10.93
CA ALA A 150 -37.15 31.57 11.96
C ALA A 150 -37.79 31.28 13.34
N ALA A 151 -36.99 31.46 14.41
CA ALA A 151 -37.31 31.31 15.85
C ALA A 151 -37.07 29.89 16.40
N GLU A 152 -36.37 29.65 17.51
CA GLU A 152 -35.88 30.48 18.63
C GLU A 152 -34.50 30.00 19.13
#